data_AF-M5A2R3-F1
#
_entry.id   AF-M5A2R3-F1
#
_cell.length_a   1.000
_cell.length_b   1.000
_cell.length_c   1.000
_cell.angle_alpha   90.00
_cell.angle_beta   90.00
_cell.angle_gamma   90.00
#
_symmetry.space_group_name_H-M   'P 1'
#
loop_
_entity.id
_entity.type
_entity.pdbx_description
1 polymer ?
#
loop_
_entity_poly.entity_id
_entity_poly.type
_entity_poly.pdbx_seq_one_letter_code
_entity_poly.pdbx_strand_id
1 'polypeptide(L)'
;MLMRMRRMQIVLGERERRVNSALQRGVAAQVEAAAELMQINHAVALQAAARGARERQIYQQMIGRPISAREITELDAQLRRLERLAIALAEQRLASIRTLAQAHNEVQGLRLEFTKAHRRHRKWSELLQRSHRRREVRETLLEELAHSDGSAAGRQA
;
A
#
# COMPACT_ATOMS: atom_id res chain seq x y z
N MET A 1 -35.90 -2.74 15.48
CA MET A 1 -35.13 -1.82 14.61
C MET A 1 -33.67 -1.63 15.06
N LEU A 2 -33.42 -1.23 16.32
CA LEU A 2 -32.06 -1.03 16.88
C LEU A 2 -31.12 -2.25 16.76
N MET A 3 -31.62 -3.47 17.05
CA MET A 3 -30.86 -4.72 16.86
C MET A 3 -30.31 -4.88 15.42
N ARG A 4 -31.12 -4.52 14.40
CA ARG A 4 -30.72 -4.58 12.98
C ARG A 4 -29.65 -3.55 12.66
N MET A 5 -29.73 -2.35 13.24
CA MET A 5 -28.72 -1.30 13.06
C MET A 5 -27.39 -1.67 13.71
N ARG A 6 -27.42 -2.25 14.92
CA ARG A 6 -26.23 -2.75 15.63
C ARG A 6 -25.54 -3.88 14.87
N ARG A 7 -26.29 -4.87 14.36
CA ARG A 7 -25.73 -5.94 13.51
C ARG A 7 -25.05 -5.38 12.25
N MET A 8 -25.68 -4.42 11.58
CA MET A 8 -25.11 -3.79 10.40
C MET A 8 -23.85 -2.97 10.73
N GLN A 9 -23.78 -2.30 11.88
CA GLN A 9 -22.57 -1.61 12.33
C GLN A 9 -21.40 -2.59 12.48
N ILE A 10 -21.64 -3.75 13.10
CA ILE A 10 -20.62 -4.81 13.26
C ILE A 10 -20.14 -5.28 11.88
N VAL A 11 -21.05 -5.59 10.96
CA VAL A 11 -20.71 -6.05 9.60
C VAL A 11 -19.88 -5.02 8.84
N LEU A 12 -20.26 -3.73 8.92
CA LEU A 12 -19.50 -2.66 8.26
C LEU A 12 -18.13 -2.44 8.89
N GLY A 13 -18.03 -2.53 10.22
CA GLY A 13 -16.77 -2.44 10.95
C GLY A 13 -15.83 -3.61 10.62
N GLU A 14 -16.34 -4.83 10.52
CA GLU A 14 -15.54 -5.97 10.06
C GLU A 14 -15.05 -5.79 8.62
N ARG A 15 -15.92 -5.32 7.72
CA ARG A 15 -15.53 -5.05 6.33
C ARG A 15 -14.43 -4.00 6.27
N GLU A 16 -14.55 -2.90 7.01
CA GLU A 16 -13.51 -1.88 7.10
C GLU A 16 -12.18 -2.47 7.60
N ARG A 17 -12.21 -3.28 8.67
CA ARG A 17 -11.00 -3.94 9.19
C ARG A 17 -10.35 -4.86 8.17
N ARG A 18 -11.13 -5.66 7.43
CA ARG A 18 -10.61 -6.55 6.38
C ARG A 18 -9.93 -5.76 5.26
N VAL A 19 -10.55 -4.68 4.79
CA VAL A 19 -9.94 -3.82 3.76
C VAL A 19 -8.70 -3.11 4.30
N ASN A 20 -8.71 -2.62 5.55
CA ASN A 20 -7.54 -2.01 6.18
C ASN A 20 -6.37 -3.00 6.29
N SER A 21 -6.66 -4.25 6.69
CA SER A 21 -5.64 -5.30 6.77
C SER A 21 -5.06 -5.64 5.39
N ALA A 22 -5.90 -5.69 4.35
CA ALA A 22 -5.45 -5.87 2.97
C ALA A 22 -4.58 -4.68 2.51
N LEU A 23 -4.99 -3.45 2.82
CA LEU A 23 -4.22 -2.24 2.53
C LEU A 23 -2.84 -2.27 3.19
N GLN A 24 -2.75 -2.66 4.46
CA GLN A 24 -1.47 -2.79 5.17
C GLN A 24 -0.53 -3.80 4.49
N ARG A 25 -1.05 -4.97 4.09
CA ARG A 25 -0.28 -5.97 3.33
C ARG A 25 0.16 -5.43 1.97
N GLY A 26 -0.73 -4.74 1.25
CA GLY A 26 -0.39 -4.13 -0.04
C GLY A 26 0.70 -3.07 0.09
N VAL A 27 0.65 -2.23 1.12
CA VAL A 27 1.70 -1.23 1.39
C VAL A 27 3.03 -1.91 1.71
N ALA A 28 3.03 -2.98 2.52
CA ALA A 28 4.25 -3.74 2.78
C ALA A 28 4.86 -4.30 1.50
N ALA A 29 4.06 -4.94 0.64
CA ALA A 29 4.51 -5.45 -0.66
C ALA A 29 5.05 -4.35 -1.58
N GLN A 30 4.42 -3.16 -1.59
CA GLN A 30 4.91 -2.01 -2.35
C GLN A 30 6.29 -1.53 -1.85
N VAL A 31 6.50 -1.51 -0.53
CA VAL A 31 7.78 -1.13 0.09
C VAL A 31 8.87 -2.16 -0.25
N GLU A 32 8.56 -3.46 -0.19
CA GLU A 32 9.48 -4.52 -0.58
C GLU A 32 9.89 -4.39 -2.06
N ALA A 33 8.93 -4.18 -2.97
CA ALA A 33 9.22 -3.96 -4.38
C ALA A 33 10.08 -2.70 -4.63
N ALA A 34 9.88 -1.64 -3.83
CA ALA A 34 10.70 -0.43 -3.92
C ALA A 34 12.14 -0.69 -3.44
N ALA A 35 12.33 -1.47 -2.38
CA ALA A 35 13.63 -1.85 -1.86
C ALA A 35 14.40 -2.73 -2.87
N GLU A 36 13.74 -3.69 -3.51
CA GLU A 36 14.32 -4.51 -4.57
C GLU A 36 14.79 -3.64 -5.75
N LEU A 37 13.95 -2.72 -6.22
CA LEU A 37 14.32 -1.80 -7.30
C LEU A 37 15.52 -0.92 -6.92
N MET A 38 15.62 -0.49 -5.66
CA MET A 38 16.76 0.26 -5.16
C MET A 38 18.07 -0.56 -5.22
N GLN A 39 18.02 -1.83 -4.80
CA GLN A 39 19.16 -2.74 -4.89
C GLN A 39 19.61 -2.97 -6.34
N ILE A 40 18.66 -3.14 -7.26
CA ILE A 40 18.96 -3.31 -8.69
C ILE A 40 19.56 -2.04 -9.28
N ASN A 41 19.02 -0.86 -8.95
CA ASN A 41 19.59 0.42 -9.38
C ASN A 41 21.03 0.58 -8.89
N HIS A 42 21.32 0.16 -7.66
CA HIS A 42 22.68 0.15 -7.13
C HIS A 42 23.59 -0.81 -7.91
N ALA A 43 23.13 -2.04 -8.19
CA ALA A 43 23.88 -3.00 -8.99
C ALA A 43 24.18 -2.49 -10.41
N VAL A 44 23.22 -1.83 -11.06
CA VAL A 44 23.41 -1.17 -12.37
C VAL A 44 24.49 -0.08 -12.28
N ALA A 45 24.46 0.75 -11.25
CA ALA A 45 25.47 1.79 -11.06
C ALA A 45 26.88 1.20 -10.84
N LEU A 46 26.99 0.15 -10.03
CA LEU A 46 28.26 -0.57 -9.82
C LEU A 46 28.77 -1.22 -11.11
N GLN A 47 27.89 -1.83 -11.90
CA GLN A 47 28.25 -2.43 -13.19
C GLN A 47 28.77 -1.37 -14.17
N ALA A 48 28.11 -0.21 -14.25
CA ALA A 48 28.53 0.89 -15.11
C ALA A 48 29.90 1.45 -14.68
N ALA A 49 30.12 1.60 -13.37
CA ALA A 49 31.41 2.03 -12.83
C ALA A 49 32.53 1.02 -13.12
N ALA A 50 32.27 -0.27 -12.93
CA ALA A 50 33.21 -1.34 -13.22
C ALA A 50 33.57 -1.41 -14.70
N ARG A 51 32.58 -1.26 -15.59
CA ARG A 51 32.79 -1.18 -17.04
C ARG A 51 33.68 0.01 -17.41
N GLY A 52 33.35 1.22 -16.94
CA GLY A 52 34.14 2.41 -17.22
C GLY A 52 35.57 2.35 -16.66
N ALA A 53 35.76 1.72 -15.49
CA ALA A 53 37.09 1.46 -14.95
C ALA A 53 37.89 0.49 -15.84
N ARG A 54 37.26 -0.59 -16.32
CA ARG A 54 37.89 -1.57 -17.20
C ARG A 54 38.26 -0.96 -18.56
N GLU A 55 37.37 -0.19 -19.17
CA GLU A 55 37.63 0.52 -20.43
C GLU A 55 38.84 1.46 -20.29
N ARG A 56 38.90 2.26 -19.21
CA ARG A 56 40.06 3.12 -18.94
C ARG A 56 41.35 2.32 -18.77
N GLN A 57 41.31 1.18 -18.07
CA GLN A 57 42.47 0.31 -17.89
C GLN A 57 42.97 -0.23 -19.23
N ILE A 58 42.06 -0.63 -20.14
CA ILE A 58 42.41 -1.09 -21.49
C ILE A 58 43.12 0.03 -22.26
N TYR A 59 42.55 1.23 -22.28
CA TYR A 59 43.16 2.37 -22.97
C TYR A 59 44.55 2.72 -22.40
N GLN A 60 44.74 2.65 -21.09
CA GLN A 60 46.06 2.85 -20.46
C GLN A 60 47.09 1.79 -20.90
N GLN A 61 46.68 0.53 -21.03
CA GLN A 61 47.56 -0.54 -21.51
C GLN A 61 48.00 -0.33 -22.96
N MET A 62 47.12 0.23 -23.81
CA MET A 62 47.43 0.53 -25.22
C MET A 62 48.48 1.63 -25.38
N ILE A 63 48.50 2.61 -24.48
CA ILE A 63 49.48 3.72 -24.52
C ILE A 63 50.88 3.22 -24.12
N GLY A 64 50.96 2.25 -23.22
CA GLY A 64 52.24 1.79 -22.64
C GLY A 64 52.96 0.70 -23.43
N ARG A 65 52.29 0.00 -24.35
CA ARG A 65 52.91 -1.04 -25.20
C ARG A 65 52.01 -1.44 -26.37
N PRO A 66 52.57 -1.96 -27.47
CA PRO A 66 51.79 -2.62 -28.50
C PRO A 66 51.07 -3.84 -27.92
N ILE A 67 49.76 -3.94 -28.19
CA ILE A 67 48.91 -5.04 -27.76
C ILE A 67 48.85 -6.09 -28.88
N SER A 68 49.01 -7.37 -28.51
CA SER A 68 48.91 -8.47 -29.47
C SER A 68 47.46 -8.71 -29.91
N ALA A 69 47.28 -9.30 -31.10
CA ALA A 69 45.94 -9.67 -31.59
C ALA A 69 45.16 -10.59 -30.64
N ARG A 70 45.87 -11.47 -29.91
CA ARG A 70 45.26 -12.36 -28.91
C ARG A 70 44.77 -11.61 -27.68
N GLU A 71 45.52 -10.62 -27.20
CA GLU A 71 45.08 -9.78 -26.08
C GLU A 71 43.86 -8.94 -26.49
N ILE A 72 43.80 -8.45 -27.73
CA ILE A 72 42.63 -7.73 -28.25
C ILE A 72 41.38 -8.62 -28.23
N THR A 73 41.47 -9.87 -28.68
CA THR A 73 40.32 -10.79 -28.69
C THR A 73 39.87 -11.16 -27.27
N GLU A 74 40.81 -11.35 -26.33
CA GLU A 74 40.50 -11.60 -24.93
C GLU A 74 39.80 -10.39 -24.27
N LEU A 75 40.26 -9.17 -24.56
CA LEU A 75 39.65 -7.93 -24.07
C LEU A 75 38.25 -7.71 -24.67
N ASP A 76 38.05 -7.96 -25.96
CA ASP A 76 36.73 -7.87 -26.61
C ASP A 76 35.74 -8.87 -25.99
N ALA A 77 36.18 -10.12 -25.74
CA ALA A 77 35.36 -11.13 -25.07
C ALA A 77 34.93 -10.69 -23.66
N GLN A 78 35.82 -10.04 -22.90
CA GLN A 78 35.50 -9.49 -21.58
C GLN A 78 34.49 -8.33 -21.67
N LEU A 79 34.67 -7.40 -22.62
CA LEU A 79 33.74 -6.29 -22.82
C LEU A 79 32.35 -6.77 -23.21
N ARG A 80 32.24 -7.74 -24.14
CA ARG A 80 30.96 -8.37 -24.50
C ARG A 80 30.30 -9.05 -23.31
N ARG A 81 31.07 -9.70 -22.43
CA ARG A 81 30.53 -10.29 -21.20
C ARG A 81 29.95 -9.23 -20.26
N LEU A 82 30.67 -8.12 -20.07
CA LEU A 82 30.19 -6.99 -19.25
C LEU A 82 28.93 -6.35 -19.84
N GLU A 83 28.84 -6.26 -21.17
CA GLU A 83 27.67 -5.75 -21.87
C GLU A 83 26.45 -6.66 -21.70
N ARG A 84 26.61 -7.99 -21.84
CA ARG A 84 25.53 -8.94 -21.55
C ARG A 84 25.01 -8.84 -20.12
N LEU A 85 25.91 -8.66 -19.15
CA LEU A 85 25.54 -8.43 -17.75
C LEU A 85 24.77 -7.10 -17.58
N ALA A 86 25.17 -6.04 -18.30
CA ALA A 86 24.47 -4.75 -18.29
C ALA A 86 23.03 -4.89 -18.80
N ILE A 87 22.86 -5.61 -19.92
CA ILE A 87 21.56 -5.87 -20.54
C ILE A 87 20.67 -6.66 -19.58
N ALA A 88 21.19 -7.75 -19.00
CA ALA A 88 20.44 -8.55 -18.03
C ALA A 88 19.98 -7.74 -16.81
N LEU A 89 20.85 -6.87 -16.26
CA LEU A 89 20.47 -5.98 -15.16
C LEU A 89 19.45 -4.93 -15.58
N ALA A 90 19.52 -4.41 -16.80
CA ALA A 90 18.54 -3.47 -17.33
C ALA A 90 17.16 -4.11 -17.52
N GLU A 91 17.13 -5.35 -18.03
CA GLU A 91 15.89 -6.15 -18.13
C GLU A 91 15.30 -6.43 -16.76
N GLN A 92 16.12 -6.84 -15.79
CA GLN A 92 15.69 -7.05 -14.41
C GLN A 92 15.14 -5.75 -13.80
N ARG A 93 15.81 -4.61 -14.01
CA ARG A 93 15.34 -3.29 -13.57
C ARG A 93 13.98 -2.95 -14.15
N LEU A 94 13.77 -3.18 -15.44
CA LEU A 94 12.48 -2.95 -16.10
C LEU A 94 11.37 -3.83 -15.51
N ALA A 95 11.68 -5.10 -15.23
CA ALA A 95 10.74 -6.01 -14.56
C ALA A 95 10.37 -5.49 -13.15
N SER A 96 11.35 -5.11 -12.33
CA SER A 96 11.08 -4.61 -10.96
C SER A 96 10.35 -3.25 -10.96
N ILE A 97 10.58 -2.38 -11.96
CA ILE A 97 9.78 -1.16 -12.15
C ILE A 97 8.30 -1.50 -12.40
N ARG A 98 8.03 -2.51 -13.25
CA ARG A 98 6.65 -2.96 -13.51
C ARG A 98 6.01 -3.55 -12.26
N THR A 99 6.73 -4.36 -11.50
CA THR A 99 6.26 -4.91 -10.21
C THR A 99 5.91 -3.80 -9.22
N LEU A 100 6.77 -2.79 -9.08
CA LEU A 100 6.50 -1.64 -8.21
C LEU A 100 5.28 -0.83 -8.66
N ALA A 101 5.13 -0.60 -9.97
CA ALA A 101 3.98 0.11 -10.52
C ALA A 101 2.67 -0.66 -10.29
N GLN A 102 2.69 -1.98 -10.44
CA GLN A 102 1.53 -2.84 -10.14
C GLN A 102 1.18 -2.77 -8.65
N ALA A 103 2.15 -2.97 -7.76
CA ALA A 103 1.92 -2.89 -6.31
C ALA A 103 1.38 -1.52 -5.89
N HIS A 104 1.88 -0.44 -6.51
CA HIS A 104 1.36 0.91 -6.29
C HIS A 104 -0.12 1.03 -6.67
N ASN A 105 -0.51 0.55 -7.85
CA ASN A 105 -1.88 0.62 -8.33
C ASN A 105 -2.84 -0.21 -7.45
N GLU A 106 -2.41 -1.39 -7.00
CA GLU A 106 -3.17 -2.23 -6.06
C GLU A 106 -3.40 -1.49 -4.73
N VAL A 107 -2.36 -0.85 -4.17
CA VAL A 107 -2.48 -0.03 -2.96
C VAL A 107 -3.45 1.12 -3.15
N GLN A 108 -3.42 1.81 -4.29
CA GLN A 108 -4.37 2.89 -4.57
C GLN A 108 -5.82 2.38 -4.65
N GLY A 109 -6.03 1.21 -5.27
CA GLY A 109 -7.33 0.54 -5.28
C GLY A 109 -7.83 0.25 -3.86
N LEU A 110 -6.98 -0.36 -3.02
CA LEU A 110 -7.29 -0.67 -1.63
C LEU A 110 -7.57 0.58 -0.79
N ARG A 111 -6.86 1.70 -1.02
CA ARG A 111 -7.13 2.99 -0.36
C ARG A 111 -8.52 3.53 -0.68
N LEU A 112 -8.94 3.43 -1.95
CA LEU A 112 -10.27 3.84 -2.37
C LEU A 112 -11.35 2.97 -1.73
N GLU A 113 -11.15 1.65 -1.70
CA GLU A 113 -12.07 0.72 -1.03
C GLU A 113 -12.16 0.98 0.47
N PHE A 114 -11.02 1.22 1.13
CA PHE A 114 -10.97 1.54 2.55
C PHE A 114 -11.77 2.82 2.82
N THR A 115 -11.54 3.87 2.04
CA THR A 115 -12.26 5.15 2.18
C THR A 115 -13.77 4.96 2.02
N LYS A 116 -14.20 4.13 1.05
CA LYS A 116 -15.64 3.79 0.87
C LYS A 116 -16.19 3.02 2.06
N ALA A 117 -15.47 2.03 2.57
CA ALA A 117 -15.88 1.23 3.73
C ALA A 117 -15.98 2.09 4.99
N HIS A 118 -14.94 2.89 5.26
CA HIS A 118 -14.87 3.81 6.40
C HIS A 118 -16.02 4.81 6.41
N ARG A 119 -16.30 5.46 5.27
CA ARG A 119 -17.44 6.40 5.14
C ARG A 119 -18.78 5.72 5.43
N ARG A 120 -19.00 4.51 4.94
CA ARG A 120 -20.23 3.74 5.19
C ARG A 120 -20.37 3.38 6.67
N HIS A 121 -19.30 2.88 7.27
CA HIS A 121 -19.29 2.53 8.69
C HIS A 121 -19.57 3.77 9.57
N ARG A 122 -18.91 4.90 9.30
CA ARG A 122 -19.13 6.17 10.01
C ARG A 122 -20.58 6.65 9.91
N LYS A 123 -21.14 6.69 8.70
CA LYS A 123 -22.55 7.09 8.49
C LYS A 123 -23.52 6.20 9.27
N TRP A 124 -23.24 4.89 9.35
CA TRP A 124 -24.09 3.96 10.08
C TRP A 124 -23.98 4.13 11.60
N SER A 125 -22.78 4.40 12.10
CA SER A 125 -22.54 4.76 13.51
C SER A 125 -23.29 6.04 13.90
N GLU A 126 -23.28 7.07 13.05
CA GLU A 126 -24.05 8.30 13.26
C GLU A 126 -25.57 8.05 13.29
N LEU A 127 -26.08 7.22 12.37
CA LEU A 127 -27.50 6.83 12.37
C LEU A 127 -27.90 6.05 13.62
N LEU A 128 -27.04 5.13 14.08
CA LEU A 128 -27.28 4.38 15.31
C LEU A 128 -27.32 5.32 16.52
N GLN A 129 -26.38 6.27 16.62
CA GLN A 129 -26.36 7.25 17.70
C GLN A 129 -27.63 8.12 17.69
N ARG A 130 -28.09 8.58 16.52
CA ARG A 130 -29.36 9.32 16.38
C ARG A 130 -30.56 8.46 16.82
N SER A 131 -30.56 7.17 16.50
CA SER A 131 -31.63 6.26 16.91
C SER A 131 -31.65 6.02 18.42
N HIS A 132 -30.48 5.96 19.08
CA HIS A 132 -30.38 5.88 20.53
C HIS A 132 -30.94 7.14 21.19
N ARG A 133 -30.48 8.33 20.77
CA ARG A 133 -30.98 9.61 21.31
C ARG A 133 -32.50 9.75 21.18
N ARG A 134 -33.08 9.37 20.03
CA ARG A 134 -34.54 9.40 19.85
C ARG A 134 -35.28 8.45 20.76
N ARG A 135 -34.67 7.30 21.07
CA ARG A 135 -35.23 6.32 21.99
C ARG A 135 -35.18 6.84 23.43
N GLU A 136 -34.03 7.37 23.85
CA GLU A 136 -33.84 7.98 25.18
C GLU A 136 -34.86 9.10 25.41
N VAL A 137 -34.99 10.05 24.47
CA VAL A 137 -35.99 11.12 24.55
C VAL A 137 -37.41 10.58 24.65
N ARG A 138 -37.73 9.52 23.88
CA ARG A 138 -39.06 8.89 23.95
C ARG A 138 -39.30 8.20 25.30
N GLU A 139 -38.30 7.51 25.84
CA GLU A 139 -38.38 6.85 27.14
C GLU A 139 -38.61 7.88 28.25
N THR A 140 -37.85 8.98 28.25
CA THR A 140 -38.05 10.10 29.20
C THR A 140 -39.45 10.71 29.09
N LEU A 141 -39.95 10.97 27.88
CA LEU A 141 -41.32 11.51 27.69
C LEU A 141 -42.41 10.54 28.19
N LEU A 142 -42.23 9.23 27.99
CA LEU A 142 -43.18 8.23 28.48
C LEU A 142 -43.15 8.16 30.01
N GLU A 143 -41.98 8.29 30.63
CA GLU A 143 -41.85 8.40 32.08
C GLU A 143 -42.57 9.65 32.60
N GLU A 144 -42.34 10.83 32.02
CA GLU A 144 -43.01 12.08 32.42
C GLU A 144 -44.56 12.00 32.31
N LEU A 145 -45.08 11.39 31.25
CA LEU A 145 -46.52 11.17 31.08
C LEU A 145 -47.08 10.22 32.15
N ALA A 146 -46.40 9.10 32.43
CA ALA A 146 -46.83 8.15 33.46
C ALA A 146 -46.90 8.78 34.87
N HIS A 147 -46.00 9.70 35.19
CA HIS A 147 -46.02 10.43 36.47
C HIS A 147 -47.13 11.50 36.51
N SER A 148 -47.50 12.05 35.37
CA SER A 148 -48.55 13.08 35.25
C SER A 148 -49.96 12.48 35.41
N ASP A 149 -50.20 11.29 34.86
CA ASP A 149 -51.49 10.58 34.98
C ASP A 149 -51.72 10.03 36.40
N GLY A 150 -50.65 9.64 37.12
CA GLY A 150 -50.73 9.25 38.53
C GLY A 150 -51.08 10.39 39.50
N SER A 151 -50.77 11.64 39.13
CA SER A 151 -51.07 12.82 39.98
C SER A 151 -52.52 13.32 39.83
N ALA A 152 -53.21 12.99 38.73
CA ALA A 152 -54.60 13.37 38.51
C ALA A 152 -55.60 12.51 39.31
N ALA A 153 -55.28 11.23 39.54
CA ALA A 153 -56.13 10.30 40.29
C ALA A 153 -56.08 10.52 41.83
N GLY A 154 -55.08 11.24 42.35
CA GLY A 154 -54.91 11.51 43.79
C GLY A 154 -55.48 12.83 44.30
N ARG A 155 -56.16 13.63 43.46
CA ARG A 155 -56.74 14.93 43.83
C ARG A 155 -58.27 14.97 43.83
N GLN A 156 -58.92 13.80 43.73
CA GLN A 156 -60.39 13.64 43.83
C GLN A 156 -60.79 12.65 44.93
N ALA A 157 -60.02 12.54 46.01
CA ALA A 157 -60.42 11.84 47.23
C ALA A 157 -60.65 12.85 48.36
#